data_AF-S6T9E6-F1
#
_entry.id   AF-S6T9E6-F1
#
_cell.length_a   1.000
_cell.length_b   1.000
_cell.length_c   1.000
_cell.angle_alpha   90.00
_cell.angle_beta   90.00
_cell.angle_gamma   90.00
#
_symmetry.space_group_name_H-M   'P 1'
#
loop_
_entity.id
_entity.type
_entity.pdbx_description
1 polymer ?
#
loop_
_entity_poly.entity_id
_entity_poly.type
_entity_poly.pdbx_seq_one_letter_code
_entity_poly.pdbx_strand_id
1 'polypeptide(L)' 'YVQCSNAIWIAPLDAVLLELKGGTLVELDMGIREPGGSVGLCSNPALPLTRAAQWCVDELRTVGAAYRDGQYA' A
#
# COMPACT_ATOMS: atom_id res chain seq x y z
N TYR A 1 -4.29 7.04 15.30
CA TYR A 1 -3.50 7.91 16.21
C TYR A 1 -3.43 9.33 15.67
N VAL A 2 -2.90 9.54 14.45
CA VAL A 2 -2.79 10.90 13.88
C VAL A 2 -4.12 11.66 13.85
N GLN A 3 -5.23 11.01 13.43
CA GLN A 3 -6.55 11.64 13.32
C GLN A 3 -7.16 12.11 14.65
N CYS A 4 -6.62 11.66 15.79
CA CYS A 4 -7.13 12.01 17.11
C CYS A 4 -6.33 13.17 17.76
N SER A 5 -5.44 13.83 17.01
CA SER A 5 -4.53 14.84 17.54
C SER A 5 -4.02 15.81 16.46
N ASN A 6 -3.23 16.80 16.85
CA ASN A 6 -2.51 17.70 15.93
C ASN A 6 -1.08 17.21 15.65
N ALA A 7 -0.86 15.90 15.60
CA ALA A 7 0.46 15.32 15.39
C ALA A 7 0.86 15.34 13.90
N ILE A 8 2.15 15.54 13.65
CA ILE A 8 2.77 15.30 12.34
C ILE A 8 3.38 13.91 12.37
N TRP A 9 3.28 13.18 11.27
CA TRP A 9 3.82 11.84 11.12
C TRP A 9 4.34 11.61 9.70
N ILE A 10 5.24 10.64 9.57
CA ILE A 10 5.72 10.13 8.30
C ILE A 10 5.02 8.79 8.09
N ALA A 11 4.35 8.63 6.95
CA ALA A 11 3.62 7.41 6.62
C ALA A 11 3.89 7.02 5.16
N PRO A 12 3.87 5.71 4.85
CA PRO A 12 3.74 5.25 3.47
C PRO A 12 2.49 5.85 2.82
N LEU A 13 2.61 6.28 1.56
CA LEU A 13 1.51 6.96 0.85
C LEU A 13 0.23 6.11 0.81
N ASP A 14 0.36 4.81 0.55
CA ASP A 14 -0.74 3.84 0.55
C ASP A 14 -1.51 3.77 1.88
N ALA A 15 -0.84 3.98 3.01
CA ALA A 15 -1.48 3.96 4.32
C ALA A 15 -2.40 5.15 4.57
N VAL A 16 -2.32 6.21 3.74
CA VAL A 16 -3.04 7.49 3.96
C VAL A 16 -3.79 7.99 2.73
N LEU A 17 -3.82 7.23 1.63
CA LEU A 17 -4.44 7.65 0.37
C LEU A 17 -5.92 8.04 0.53
N LEU A 18 -6.67 7.30 1.35
CA LEU A 18 -8.10 7.55 1.55
C LEU A 18 -8.33 8.85 2.32
N GLU A 19 -7.54 9.10 3.35
CA GLU A 19 -7.58 10.33 4.13
C GLU A 19 -7.16 11.54 3.34
N LEU A 20 -6.14 11.41 2.48
CA LEU A 20 -5.72 12.46 1.55
C LEU A 20 -6.82 12.76 0.53
N LYS A 21 -7.42 11.72 -0.09
CA LYS A 21 -8.58 11.88 -0.99
C LYS A 21 -9.78 12.51 -0.27
N GLY A 22 -10.01 12.15 0.98
CA GLY A 22 -11.11 12.63 1.82
C GLY A 22 -10.87 13.99 2.47
N GLY A 23 -9.66 14.54 2.38
CA GLY A 23 -9.27 15.82 2.99
C GLY A 23 -9.18 15.79 4.52
N THR A 24 -9.15 14.62 5.16
CA THR A 24 -8.97 14.48 6.61
C THR A 24 -7.50 14.50 7.03
N LEU A 25 -6.59 14.29 6.06
CA LEU A 25 -5.16 14.54 6.18
C LEU A 25 -4.68 15.42 5.02
N VAL A 26 -3.57 16.11 5.24
CA VAL A 26 -2.86 16.89 4.21
C VAL A 26 -1.40 16.48 4.21
N GLU A 27 -0.82 16.38 3.01
CA GLU A 27 0.61 16.18 2.85
C GLU A 27 1.37 17.48 3.15
N LEU A 28 2.40 17.38 3.96
CA LEU A 28 3.36 18.48 4.17
C LEU A 28 4.57 18.21 3.29
N ASP A 29 4.71 18.97 2.20
CA ASP A 29 5.87 18.83 1.31
C ASP A 29 7.13 19.41 1.98
N MET A 30 8.01 18.51 2.40
CA MET A 30 9.29 18.83 3.05
C MET A 30 10.47 18.78 2.06
N GLY A 31 10.22 18.56 0.76
CA GLY A 31 11.26 18.40 -0.26
C GLY A 31 12.06 17.10 -0.16
N ILE A 32 11.64 16.16 0.69
CA ILE A 32 12.28 14.86 0.90
C ILE A 32 11.42 13.79 0.20
N ARG A 33 12.00 13.10 -0.78
CA ARG A 33 11.39 11.93 -1.43
C ARG A 33 12.30 10.73 -1.24
N GLU A 34 12.00 9.93 -0.22
CA GLU A 34 12.67 8.66 -0.02
C GLU A 34 12.14 7.64 -1.04
N PRO A 35 13.00 6.74 -1.56
CA PRO A 35 12.52 5.61 -2.34
C PRO A 35 11.58 4.76 -1.47
N GLY A 36 10.39 4.47 -1.99
CA GLY A 36 9.39 3.66 -1.30
C GLY A 36 9.87 2.23 -1.02
N GLY A 37 9.15 1.54 -0.13
CA GLY A 37 9.36 0.12 0.13
C GLY A 37 8.69 -0.79 -0.91
N SER A 38 9.07 -2.07 -0.91
CA SER A 38 8.41 -3.11 -1.71
C SER A 38 7.45 -3.93 -0.86
N VAL A 39 6.27 -4.25 -1.40
CA VAL A 39 5.35 -5.25 -0.83
C VAL A 39 5.50 -6.57 -1.60
N GLY A 40 5.75 -7.66 -0.87
CA GLY A 40 5.98 -8.98 -1.44
C GLY A 40 4.97 -10.02 -0.94
N LEU A 41 4.78 -11.06 -1.74
CA LEU A 41 4.00 -12.24 -1.36
C LEU A 41 4.95 -13.40 -1.05
N CYS A 42 4.76 -14.03 0.10
CA CYS A 42 5.54 -15.18 0.53
C CYS A 42 4.67 -16.44 0.54
N SER A 43 5.24 -17.56 0.09
CA SER A 43 4.64 -18.89 0.19
C SER A 43 5.66 -19.89 0.72
N ASN A 44 5.20 -20.93 1.42
CA ASN A 44 6.08 -22.02 1.82
C ASN A 44 6.53 -22.81 0.56
N PRO A 45 7.81 -22.82 0.19
CA PRO A 45 8.27 -23.51 -1.02
C PRO A 45 8.22 -25.04 -0.89
N ALA A 46 8.13 -25.57 0.33
CA ALA A 46 8.06 -27.01 0.58
C ALA A 46 6.65 -27.60 0.39
N LEU A 47 5.63 -26.76 0.22
CA LEU A 47 4.24 -27.19 0.02
C LEU A 47 3.71 -26.59 -1.28
N PRO A 48 3.09 -27.39 -2.17
CA PRO A 48 2.45 -26.85 -3.35
C PRO A 48 1.29 -25.92 -2.96
N LEU A 49 1.14 -24.81 -3.67
CA LEU A 49 -0.01 -23.94 -3.50
C LEU A 49 -1.29 -24.67 -3.89
N THR A 50 -2.32 -24.54 -3.06
CA THR A 50 -3.66 -24.98 -3.46
C THR A 50 -4.15 -24.12 -4.62
N ARG A 51 -5.12 -24.63 -5.40
CA ARG A 51 -5.71 -23.86 -6.50
C ARG A 51 -6.31 -22.52 -6.03
N ALA A 52 -6.94 -22.51 -4.86
CA ALA A 52 -7.50 -21.29 -4.28
C ALA A 52 -6.39 -20.29 -3.89
N ALA A 53 -5.27 -20.77 -3.33
CA ALA A 53 -4.14 -19.91 -3.02
C ALA A 53 -3.50 -19.34 -4.30
N GLN A 54 -3.36 -20.15 -5.36
CA GLN A 54 -2.85 -19.66 -6.64
C GLN A 54 -3.74 -18.54 -7.23
N TRP A 55 -5.06 -18.69 -7.17
CA TRP A 55 -6.00 -17.63 -7.57
C TRP A 55 -5.79 -16.33 -6.78
N CYS A 56 -5.61 -16.42 -5.47
CA CYS A 56 -5.33 -15.25 -4.64
C CYS A 56 -4.03 -14.55 -5.06
N VAL A 57 -2.97 -15.33 -5.33
CA VAL A 57 -1.68 -14.79 -5.82
C VAL A 57 -1.86 -14.06 -7.15
N ASP A 58 -2.63 -14.62 -8.08
CA ASP A 58 -2.85 -14.01 -9.40
C ASP A 58 -3.68 -12.72 -9.31
N GLU A 59 -4.67 -12.68 -8.41
CA GLU A 59 -5.43 -11.46 -8.14
C GLU A 59 -4.55 -10.38 -7.49
N LEU A 60 -3.73 -10.74 -6.49
CA LEU A 60 -2.81 -9.81 -5.84
C LEU A 60 -1.78 -9.24 -6.82
N ARG A 61 -1.33 -10.02 -7.81
CA ARG A 61 -0.47 -9.53 -8.89
C ARG A 61 -1.18 -8.52 -9.78
N THR A 62 -2.45 -8.76 -10.11
CA THR A 62 -3.29 -7.85 -10.90
C THR A 62 -3.48 -6.52 -10.17
N VAL A 63 -3.89 -6.57 -8.90
CA VAL A 63 -4.04 -5.38 -8.05
C VAL A 63 -2.71 -4.64 -7.88
N GLY A 64 -1.61 -5.35 -7.64
CA GLY A 64 -0.28 -4.76 -7.51
C GLY A 64 0.21 -4.09 -8.79
N ALA A 65 -0.16 -4.60 -9.96
CA ALA A 65 0.12 -3.95 -11.24
C ALA A 65 -0.68 -2.65 -11.41
N ALA A 66 -1.98 -2.69 -11.15
CA ALA A 66 -2.82 -1.49 -11.16
C ALA A 66 -2.32 -0.42 -10.18
N TYR A 67 -1.92 -0.83 -8.97
CA TYR A 67 -1.34 0.07 -7.96
C TYR A 67 -0.05 0.75 -8.45
N ARG A 68 0.85 -0.01 -9.09
CA ARG A 68 2.08 0.54 -9.67
C ARG A 68 1.82 1.55 -10.79
N ASP A 69 0.73 1.37 -11.53
CA ASP A 69 0.29 2.29 -12.60
C ASP A 69 -0.50 3.51 -12.06
N GLY A 70 -0.57 3.67 -10.74
CA GLY A 70 -1.24 4.80 -10.08
C GLY A 70 -2.76 4.68 -10.03
N GLN A 71 -3.31 3.50 -10.32
CA GLN A 71 -4.74 3.24 -10.27
C GLN A 71 -5.16 2.90 -8.84
N TYR A 72 -5.15 3.92 -7.98
CA TYR A 72 -5.62 3.82 -6.61
C TYR A 72 -7.14 3.90 -6.60
N ALA A 73 -7.84 2.79 -6.31
CA ALA A 73 -9.29 2.79 -6.07
C ALA A 73 -9.69 3.84 -5.03
#